data_AF-A0A956AWY3-F1
#
_entry.id   AF-A0A956AWY3-F1
#
_cell.length_a   1.000
_cell.length_b   1.000
_cell.length_c   1.000
_cell.angle_alpha   90.00
_cell.angle_beta   90.00
_cell.angle_gamma   90.00
#
_symmetry.space_group_name_H-M   'P 1'
#
loop_
_entity.id
_entity.type
_entity.pdbx_description
1 polymer ?
#
loop_
_entity_poly.entity_id
_entity_poly.type
_entity_poly.pdbx_seq_one_letter_code
_entity_poly.pdbx_strand_id
1 'polypeptide(L)'
;YKTPTLRNVAVTEPYMHNGVFQDLRTVIEFYDHQVDPEGRPLNPETGEPWAAPEVPDTVAHDLLALSDPLSDDQIEALVCFLRALTDQRWEHLVQDKGIACAD
;
A
#
# COMPACT_ATOMS: atom_id res chain seq x y z
N TYR A 1 -3.63 9.69 12.84
CA TYR A 1 -2.30 10.12 12.36
C TYR A 1 -2.44 11.15 11.25
N LYS A 2 -1.42 11.99 11.00
CA LYS A 2 -1.43 12.94 9.87
C LYS A 2 -1.19 12.19 8.56
N THR A 3 -1.95 12.50 7.51
CA THR A 3 -1.72 11.94 6.17
C THR A 3 -0.33 12.33 5.65
N PRO A 4 0.56 11.37 5.37
CA PRO A 4 1.89 11.64 4.83
C PRO A 4 1.84 12.05 3.36
N THR A 5 2.92 12.64 2.85
CA THR A 5 3.07 12.86 1.40
C THR A 5 3.48 11.56 0.73
N LEU A 6 3.05 11.34 -0.52
CA LEU A 6 3.44 10.15 -1.30
C LEU A 6 4.64 10.37 -2.23
N ARG A 7 5.26 11.56 -2.20
CA ARG A 7 6.48 11.84 -2.97
C ARG A 7 7.66 11.06 -2.37
N ASN A 8 8.47 10.42 -3.21
CA ASN A 8 9.54 9.50 -2.81
C ASN A 8 9.08 8.28 -2.00
N VAL A 9 7.79 7.94 -2.02
CA VAL A 9 7.28 6.86 -1.18
C VAL A 9 7.97 5.53 -1.46
N ALA A 10 8.28 5.24 -2.73
CA ALA A 10 8.94 4.01 -3.16
C ALA A 10 10.37 3.76 -2.66
N VAL A 11 10.97 4.73 -1.96
CA VAL A 11 12.34 4.62 -1.42
C VAL A 11 12.39 4.92 0.09
N THR A 12 11.24 4.80 0.77
CA THR A 12 11.08 5.17 2.19
C THR A 12 10.42 4.10 3.05
N GLU A 13 10.49 2.84 2.61
CA GLU A 13 10.14 1.71 3.48
C GLU A 13 10.91 1.73 4.82
N PRO A 14 10.30 1.21 5.91
CA PRO A 14 8.96 0.61 5.98
C PRO A 14 7.82 1.63 6.08
N TYR A 15 6.59 1.19 5.79
CA TYR A 15 5.40 2.01 5.59
C TYR A 15 4.45 2.04 6.79
N MET A 16 3.47 2.95 6.72
CA MET A 16 2.56 3.35 7.80
C MET A 16 3.27 4.09 8.95
N HIS A 17 2.50 4.54 9.94
CA HIS A 17 3.03 5.34 11.06
C HIS A 17 3.93 4.53 12.01
N ASN A 18 3.83 3.20 11.97
CA ASN A 18 4.53 2.27 12.84
C ASN A 18 5.53 1.37 12.08
N GLY A 19 5.70 1.56 10.76
CA GLY A 19 6.63 0.77 9.96
C GLY A 19 6.24 -0.69 9.80
N VAL A 20 4.94 -1.02 9.84
CA VAL A 20 4.46 -2.41 9.85
C VAL A 20 4.63 -3.14 8.50
N PHE A 21 4.69 -2.42 7.39
CA PHE A 21 4.79 -3.01 6.04
C PHE A 21 6.13 -2.70 5.36
N GLN A 22 6.73 -3.68 4.71
CA GLN A 22 8.00 -3.56 3.98
C GLN A 22 7.80 -3.23 2.49
N ASP A 23 6.61 -3.48 1.95
CA ASP A 23 6.28 -3.26 0.54
C ASP A 23 5.14 -2.24 0.35
N LEU A 24 5.24 -1.44 -0.72
CA LEU A 24 4.15 -0.58 -1.18
C LEU A 24 2.95 -1.40 -1.63
N ARG A 25 3.17 -2.57 -2.23
CA ARG A 25 2.07 -3.46 -2.63
C ARG A 25 1.21 -3.82 -1.43
N THR A 26 1.83 -4.18 -0.30
CA THR A 26 1.16 -4.49 0.96
C THR A 26 0.32 -3.33 1.48
N VAL A 27 0.80 -2.10 1.35
CA VAL A 27 0.04 -0.90 1.73
C VAL A 27 -1.25 -0.79 0.92
N ILE A 28 -1.19 -1.02 -0.39
CA ILE A 28 -2.36 -0.94 -1.28
C ILE A 28 -3.32 -2.10 -1.00
N GLU A 29 -2.81 -3.32 -0.86
CA GLU A 29 -3.62 -4.50 -0.49
C GLU A 29 -4.29 -4.34 0.88
N PHE A 30 -3.66 -3.64 1.84
CA PHE A 30 -4.28 -3.32 3.12
C PHE A 30 -5.50 -2.40 2.96
N TYR A 31 -5.44 -1.42 2.06
CA TYR A 31 -6.60 -0.58 1.76
C TYR A 31 -7.68 -1.37 1.01
N ASP A 32 -7.28 -2.20 0.04
CA ASP A 32 -8.19 -3.08 -0.70
C ASP A 32 -8.93 -4.06 0.22
N HIS A 33 -8.25 -4.60 1.25
CA HIS A 33 -8.87 -5.42 2.30
C HIS A 33 -10.00 -4.72 3.06
N GLN A 34 -9.94 -3.39 3.22
CA GLN A 34 -11.03 -2.66 3.90
C GLN A 34 -12.31 -2.62 3.05
N VAL A 35 -12.19 -2.82 1.73
CA VAL A 35 -13.29 -2.85 0.76
C VAL A 35 -13.74 -4.29 0.49
N ASP A 36 -12.77 -5.18 0.27
CA ASP A 36 -12.98 -6.59 -0.07
C ASP A 36 -12.20 -7.51 0.89
N PRO A 37 -12.69 -7.69 2.14
CA PRO A 37 -12.00 -8.51 3.12
C PRO A 37 -11.98 -9.99 2.75
N GLU A 38 -12.91 -10.45 1.91
CA GLU A 38 -12.96 -11.84 1.42
C GLU A 38 -11.97 -12.07 0.27
N GLY A 39 -11.77 -11.07 -0.60
CA GLY A 39 -10.78 -11.11 -1.67
C GLY A 39 -9.35 -10.91 -1.19
N ARG A 40 -9.14 -10.17 -0.09
CA ARG A 40 -7.81 -9.92 0.52
C ARG A 40 -7.75 -10.35 2.00
N PRO A 41 -7.96 -11.63 2.35
CA PRO A 41 -8.12 -12.03 3.75
C PRO A 41 -6.83 -12.01 4.57
N LEU A 42 -5.66 -12.04 3.91
CA LEU A 42 -4.35 -12.23 4.54
C LEU A 42 -3.39 -11.10 4.18
N ASN A 43 -2.51 -10.76 5.12
CA ASN A 43 -1.35 -9.91 4.85
C ASN A 43 -0.30 -10.71 4.05
N PRO A 44 0.04 -10.30 2.81
CA PRO A 44 0.96 -11.05 1.95
C PRO A 44 2.38 -11.18 2.52
N GLU A 45 2.81 -10.28 3.42
CA GLU A 45 4.15 -10.33 4.03
C GLU A 45 4.26 -11.38 5.13
N THR A 46 3.14 -11.82 5.71
CA THR A 46 3.12 -12.72 6.86
C THR A 46 2.36 -14.02 6.62
N GLY A 47 1.43 -14.03 5.66
CA GLY A 47 0.50 -15.14 5.43
C GLY A 47 -0.60 -15.28 6.49
N GLU A 48 -0.70 -14.32 7.41
CA GLU A 48 -1.68 -14.29 8.50
C GLU A 48 -2.79 -13.27 8.22
N PRO A 49 -3.97 -13.40 8.87
CA PRO A 49 -5.01 -12.38 8.79
C PRO A 49 -4.50 -11.00 9.21
N TRP A 50 -5.05 -9.95 8.58
CA TRP A 50 -4.74 -8.58 8.97
C TRP A 50 -5.08 -8.34 10.45
N ALA A 51 -4.19 -7.66 11.15
CA ALA A 51 -4.40 -7.33 12.56
C ALA A 51 -5.60 -6.39 12.72
N ALA A 52 -6.32 -6.55 13.84
CA ALA A 52 -7.36 -5.61 14.21
C ALA A 52 -6.79 -4.18 14.39
N PRO A 53 -7.57 -3.12 14.12
CA PRO A 53 -7.13 -1.75 14.34
C PRO A 53 -6.71 -1.53 15.80
N GLU A 54 -5.59 -0.85 16.02
CA GLU A 54 -5.13 -0.48 17.36
C GLU A 54 -6.15 0.42 18.10
N VAL A 55 -6.82 1.29 17.34
CA VAL A 55 -7.85 2.22 17.85
C VAL A 55 -9.11 2.10 16.98
N PRO A 56 -10.04 1.17 17.28
CA PRO A 56 -11.18 0.87 16.43
C PRO A 56 -12.21 2.01 16.35
N ASP A 57 -12.39 2.77 17.43
CA ASP A 57 -13.46 3.77 17.56
C ASP A 57 -13.34 4.96 16.59
N THR A 58 -12.16 5.18 16.00
CA THR A 58 -11.87 6.36 15.16
C THR A 58 -11.47 6.01 13.73
N VAL A 59 -11.74 4.77 13.30
CA VAL A 59 -11.47 4.35 11.92
C VAL A 59 -12.42 5.08 10.96
N ALA A 60 -11.85 5.63 9.88
CA ALA A 60 -12.60 6.40 8.88
C ALA A 60 -13.31 5.49 7.87
N HIS A 61 -14.23 4.64 8.34
CA HIS A 61 -14.93 3.64 7.53
C HIS A 61 -15.60 4.24 6.29
N ASP A 62 -16.21 5.42 6.41
CA ASP A 62 -16.88 6.10 5.28
C ASP A 62 -15.95 6.42 4.12
N LEU A 63 -14.67 6.72 4.39
CA LEU A 63 -13.66 6.99 3.37
C LEU A 63 -13.07 5.71 2.79
N LEU A 64 -12.90 4.70 3.64
CA LEU A 64 -12.34 3.40 3.24
C LEU A 64 -13.29 2.63 2.33
N ALA A 65 -14.60 2.84 2.46
CA ALA A 65 -15.63 2.17 1.67
C ALA A 65 -15.96 2.87 0.32
N LEU A 66 -15.18 3.87 -0.11
CA LEU A 66 -15.49 4.65 -1.33
C LEU A 66 -15.05 4.00 -2.64
N SER A 67 -14.11 3.07 -2.60
CA SER A 67 -13.57 2.42 -3.79
C SER A 67 -14.20 1.07 -4.06
N ASP A 68 -14.17 0.64 -5.32
CA ASP A 68 -14.43 -0.74 -5.72
C ASP A 68 -13.21 -1.63 -5.40
N PRO A 69 -13.39 -2.96 -5.25
CA PRO A 69 -12.28 -3.90 -5.12
C PRO A 69 -11.31 -3.81 -6.30
N LEU A 70 -10.01 -3.91 -6.03
CA LEU A 70 -8.95 -3.78 -7.02
C LEU A 70 -8.48 -5.14 -7.55
N SER A 71 -8.32 -5.25 -8.87
CA SER A 71 -7.58 -6.35 -9.47
C SER A 71 -6.08 -6.24 -9.20
N ASP A 72 -5.36 -7.36 -9.31
CA ASP A 72 -3.90 -7.35 -9.16
C ASP A 72 -3.20 -6.39 -10.15
N ASP A 73 -3.69 -6.32 -11.40
CA ASP A 73 -3.18 -5.39 -12.41
C ASP A 73 -3.37 -3.91 -11.99
N GLN A 74 -4.50 -3.58 -11.34
CA GLN A 74 -4.75 -2.23 -10.83
C GLN A 74 -3.83 -1.90 -9.65
N ILE A 75 -3.58 -2.87 -8.77
CA ILE A 75 -2.63 -2.73 -7.66
C ILE A 75 -1.23 -2.47 -8.22
N GLU A 76 -0.78 -3.25 -9.19
CA GLU A 76 0.53 -3.06 -9.84
C GLU A 76 0.64 -1.71 -10.53
N ALA A 77 -0.39 -1.29 -11.26
CA ALA A 77 -0.45 0.02 -11.88
C ALA A 77 -0.34 1.16 -10.85
N LEU A 78 -0.98 1.03 -9.69
CA LEU A 78 -0.86 1.99 -8.59
C LEU A 78 0.54 2.00 -7.99
N VAL A 79 1.16 0.83 -7.77
CA VAL A 79 2.57 0.75 -7.33
C VAL A 79 3.47 1.47 -8.34
N CYS A 80 3.28 1.24 -9.63
CA CYS A 80 4.08 1.89 -10.67
C CYS A 80 3.86 3.40 -10.71
N PHE A 81 2.62 3.87 -10.59
CA PHE A 81 2.31 5.29 -10.46
C PHE A 81 3.03 5.92 -9.25
N LEU A 82 3.00 5.25 -8.09
CA LEU A 82 3.68 5.75 -6.88
C LEU A 82 5.20 5.75 -7.01
N ARG A 83 5.79 4.77 -7.71
CA ARG A 83 7.22 4.76 -8.05
C ARG A 83 7.61 5.95 -8.92
N ALA A 84 6.76 6.37 -9.86
CA ALA A 84 6.97 7.55 -10.69
C ALA A 84 6.97 8.88 -9.90
N LEU A 85 6.51 8.89 -8.64
CA LEU A 85 6.59 10.05 -7.75
C LEU A 85 7.96 10.18 -7.05
N THR A 86 8.95 9.38 -7.44
CA THR A 86 10.31 9.42 -6.92
C THR A 86 11.10 10.53 -7.62
N ASP A 87 11.82 11.33 -6.84
CA ASP A 87 12.75 12.32 -7.36
C ASP A 87 13.82 11.66 -8.24
N GLN A 88 14.18 12.34 -9.33
CA GLN A 88 15.25 11.89 -10.23
C GLN A 88 16.54 11.44 -9.53
N ARG A 89 16.97 12.19 -8.50
CA ARG A 89 18.20 11.86 -7.74
C ARG A 89 18.10 10.53 -6.98
N TRP A 90 16.90 10.00 -6.74
CA TRP A 90 16.63 8.79 -5.97
C TRP A 90 16.09 7.64 -6.84
N GLU A 91 15.87 7.83 -8.15
CA GLU A 91 15.37 6.78 -9.05
C GLU A 91 16.21 5.50 -9.00
N HIS A 92 17.54 5.63 -8.85
CA HIS A 92 18.46 4.50 -8.71
C HIS A 92 18.25 3.64 -7.44
N LEU A 93 17.45 4.10 -6.48
CA LEU A 93 17.08 3.35 -5.28
C LEU A 93 15.76 2.61 -5.42
N VAL A 94 14.98 2.87 -6.48
CA VAL A 94 13.71 2.18 -6.73
C VAL A 94 14.01 0.73 -7.07
N GLN A 95 13.49 -0.19 -6.26
CA GLN A 95 13.69 -1.62 -6.43
C GLN A 95 12.55 -2.24 -7.23
N ASP A 96 12.90 -3.13 -8.14
CA ASP A 96 11.93 -4.03 -8.78
C ASP A 96 11.62 -5.19 -7.83
N LYS A 97 10.66 -4.98 -6.93
CA LYS A 97 10.13 -6.01 -6.02
C LYS A 97 9.16 -6.97 -6.74
N GLY A 98 9.55 -7.45 -7.93
CA GLY A 98 8.74 -8.36 -8.75
C GLY A 98 7.58 -7.69 -9.49
N ILE A 99 7.62 -6.36 -9.65
CA ILE A 99 6.64 -5.58 -10.42
C ILE A 99 7.42 -4.76 -11.43
N ALA A 100 7.43 -5.21 -12.67
CA ALA A 100 8.09 -4.52 -13.77
C ALA A 100 7.21 -3.37 -14.25
N CYS A 101 7.53 -2.15 -13.84
CA CYS A 101 6.88 -0.95 -14.36
C CYS A 101 7.48 -0.62 -15.72
N ALA A 102 6.65 -0.41 -16.73
CA ALA A 102 7.13 0.11 -18.01
C ALA A 102 7.71 1.52 -17.82
N ASP A 103 8.84 1.79 -18.47
CA ASP A 103 9.52 3.09 -18.50
C ASP A 103 8.68 4.19 -19.19
#